data_AF-A0A939I780-F1
#
_entry.id   AF-A0A939I780-F1
#
_cell.length_a   1.000
_cell.length_b   1.000
_cell.length_c   1.000
_cell.angle_alpha   90.00
_cell.angle_beta   90.00
_cell.angle_gamma   90.00
#
_symmetry.space_group_name_H-M   'P 1'
#
loop_
_entity.id
_entity.type
_entity.pdbx_description
1 polymer ?
#
loop_
_entity_poly.entity_id
_entity_poly.type
_entity_poly.pdbx_seq_one_letter_code
_entity_poly.pdbx_strand_id
1 'polypeptide(L)'
;MRSLARALTGVVLAMVAVLPATPAHAAPDCKYSNCDGADPVASGCTADEELLQEILGPNASVRLMRSRACGAVWEEATVKRGSNEWTARLWSIDPEGGVETGWGLTYEYKATYPYTARSIMRDYRKSVRVCDQFSTEDRDRFNPPSPTGSDDELGSVCGEWF
;
A
#
# COMPACT_ATOMS: atom_id res chain seq x y z
N MET A 1 57.76 45.44 29.12
CA MET A 1 56.43 45.42 29.79
C MET A 1 55.40 44.87 28.80
N ARG A 2 54.67 43.81 29.20
CA ARG A 2 53.32 43.37 28.76
C ARG A 2 53.17 42.85 27.30
N SER A 3 53.12 41.52 27.08
CA SER A 3 51.93 40.61 27.03
C SER A 3 51.30 40.55 25.62
N LEU A 4 51.54 39.50 24.83
CA LEU A 4 50.76 38.24 24.66
C LEU A 4 49.34 38.44 24.10
N ALA A 5 49.09 37.95 22.88
CA ALA A 5 47.77 37.44 22.48
C ALA A 5 47.91 36.43 21.31
N ARG A 6 47.98 35.15 21.66
CA ARG A 6 47.73 34.00 20.77
C ARG A 6 46.24 33.95 20.45
N ALA A 7 45.86 33.97 19.17
CA ALA A 7 44.51 33.60 18.75
C ALA A 7 44.50 32.11 18.38
N LEU A 8 43.85 31.32 19.23
CA LEU A 8 43.60 29.89 19.04
C LEU A 8 42.45 29.71 18.05
N THR A 9 42.73 29.14 16.88
CA THR A 9 41.73 28.70 15.91
C THR A 9 41.06 27.42 16.43
N GLY A 10 39.86 27.54 16.99
CA GLY A 10 39.07 26.41 17.46
C GLY A 10 38.41 25.66 16.31
N VAL A 11 38.80 24.39 16.12
CA VAL A 11 38.10 23.45 15.24
C VAL A 11 36.82 23.00 15.94
N VAL A 12 35.66 23.40 15.43
CA VAL A 12 34.36 22.90 15.88
C VAL A 12 34.09 21.58 15.17
N LEU A 13 34.32 20.47 15.87
CA LEU A 13 33.98 19.13 15.41
C LEU A 13 32.46 18.93 15.59
N ALA A 14 31.70 19.03 14.51
CA ALA A 14 30.28 18.73 14.51
C ALA A 14 30.07 17.21 14.68
N MET A 15 29.74 16.78 15.89
CA MET A 15 29.25 15.42 16.15
C MET A 15 27.86 15.30 15.53
N VAL A 16 27.78 14.72 14.32
CA VAL A 16 26.52 14.25 13.74
C VAL A 16 26.11 13.01 14.53
N ALA A 17 25.16 13.17 15.44
CA ALA A 17 24.52 12.05 16.11
C ALA A 17 23.71 11.27 15.06
N VAL A 18 24.28 10.17 14.57
CA VAL A 18 23.54 9.15 13.82
C VAL A 18 22.65 8.45 14.84
N LEU A 19 21.41 8.94 14.98
CA LEU A 19 20.39 8.20 15.72
C LEU A 19 20.12 6.90 14.96
N PRO A 20 20.27 5.71 15.58
CA PRO A 20 19.84 4.48 14.95
C PRO A 20 18.32 4.58 14.78
N ALA A 21 17.84 4.56 13.54
CA ALA A 21 16.44 4.37 13.26
C ALA A 21 16.03 3.03 13.89
N THR A 22 15.21 3.07 14.94
CA THR A 22 14.62 1.84 15.48
C THR A 22 13.77 1.24 14.37
N PRO A 23 14.00 -0.02 13.97
CA PRO A 23 13.15 -0.64 12.98
C PRO A 23 11.73 -0.62 13.54
N ALA A 24 10.79 -0.09 12.75
CA ALA A 24 9.38 -0.29 13.02
C ALA A 24 9.17 -1.81 13.01
N HIS A 25 8.95 -2.38 14.19
CA HIS A 25 8.73 -3.82 14.29
C HIS A 25 7.28 -4.06 13.88
N ALA A 26 7.08 -4.98 12.93
CA ALA A 26 5.79 -5.62 12.75
C ALA A 26 5.28 -6.11 14.11
N ALA A 27 3.99 -5.92 14.40
CA ALA A 27 3.37 -6.45 15.60
C ALA A 27 3.65 -7.96 15.64
N PRO A 28 4.23 -8.49 16.75
CA PRO A 28 4.76 -9.84 16.80
C PRO A 28 3.72 -10.92 16.47
N ASP A 29 2.44 -10.61 16.71
CA ASP A 29 1.30 -11.50 16.50
C ASP A 29 0.67 -11.40 15.11
N CYS A 30 1.02 -10.39 14.32
CA CYS A 30 0.53 -10.21 12.95
C CYS A 30 1.45 -10.95 11.97
N LYS A 31 1.13 -12.22 11.68
CA LYS A 31 1.78 -12.99 10.61
C LYS A 31 0.78 -13.80 9.79
N TYR A 32 0.94 -13.77 8.48
CA TYR A 32 0.12 -14.48 7.49
C TYR A 32 -1.37 -14.22 7.73
N SER A 33 -2.17 -15.27 7.84
CA SER A 33 -3.60 -15.22 8.13
C SER A 33 -3.95 -14.48 9.42
N ASN A 34 -3.05 -14.37 10.39
CA ASN A 34 -3.32 -13.59 11.61
C ASN A 34 -3.34 -12.07 11.34
N CYS A 35 -2.84 -11.63 10.18
CA CYS A 35 -2.95 -10.27 9.70
C CYS A 35 -4.22 -10.01 8.88
N ASP A 36 -5.00 -11.04 8.50
CA ASP A 36 -6.20 -10.85 7.68
C ASP A 36 -7.16 -9.86 8.36
N GLY A 37 -7.52 -8.78 7.65
CA GLY A 37 -8.42 -7.77 8.17
C GLY A 37 -7.76 -6.67 9.00
N ALA A 38 -6.47 -6.78 9.34
CA ALA A 38 -5.77 -5.76 10.10
C ALA A 38 -5.27 -4.62 9.21
N ASP A 39 -5.16 -3.42 9.79
CA ASP A 39 -4.56 -2.26 9.12
C ASP A 39 -3.02 -2.41 9.06
N PRO A 40 -2.38 -2.21 7.90
CA PRO A 40 -0.95 -2.43 7.73
C PRO A 40 -0.07 -1.43 8.49
N VAL A 41 -0.54 -0.19 8.71
CA VAL A 41 0.19 0.83 9.46
C VAL A 41 0.10 0.55 10.95
N ALA A 42 -1.11 0.31 11.47
CA ALA A 42 -1.34 0.01 12.87
C ALA A 42 -0.63 -1.27 13.32
N SER A 43 -0.51 -2.25 12.41
CA SER A 43 0.19 -3.51 12.67
C SER A 43 1.70 -3.43 12.46
N GLY A 44 2.24 -2.28 12.04
CA GLY A 44 3.68 -2.11 11.77
C GLY A 44 4.21 -2.86 10.54
N CYS A 45 3.32 -3.37 9.68
CA CYS A 45 3.68 -4.14 8.48
C CYS A 45 4.21 -3.28 7.34
N THR A 46 4.06 -1.96 7.41
CA THR A 46 4.62 -1.01 6.43
C THR A 46 6.14 -0.81 6.57
N ALA A 47 6.76 -1.34 7.64
CA ALA A 47 8.18 -1.14 7.92
C ALA A 47 9.12 -1.78 6.89
N ASP A 48 8.69 -2.88 6.26
CA ASP A 48 9.43 -3.65 5.26
C ASP A 48 8.60 -3.86 3.99
N GLU A 49 7.70 -2.92 3.69
CA GLU A 49 6.84 -3.04 2.52
C GLU A 49 7.62 -3.02 1.20
N GLU A 50 7.22 -3.90 0.28
CA GLU A 50 7.71 -3.97 -1.10
C GLU A 50 6.55 -3.82 -2.08
N LEU A 51 6.80 -3.13 -3.18
CA LEU A 51 5.85 -3.01 -4.29
C LEU A 51 5.91 -4.28 -5.14
N LEU A 52 4.77 -4.96 -5.29
CA LEU A 52 4.63 -6.10 -6.20
C LEU A 52 4.17 -5.67 -7.59
N GLN A 53 3.20 -4.76 -7.65
CA GLN A 53 2.63 -4.27 -8.89
C GLN A 53 2.06 -2.86 -8.74
N GLU A 54 2.08 -2.08 -9.82
CA GLU A 54 1.45 -0.77 -9.91
C GLU A 54 0.59 -0.66 -11.18
N ILE A 55 -0.63 -0.16 -11.03
CA ILE A 55 -1.55 0.21 -12.11
C ILE A 55 -1.64 1.74 -12.11
N LEU A 56 -1.32 2.35 -13.24
CA LEU A 56 -1.33 3.80 -13.40
C LEU A 56 -2.57 4.23 -14.18
N GLY A 57 -3.45 4.98 -13.53
CA GLY A 57 -4.57 5.65 -14.14
C GLY A 57 -4.31 7.15 -14.38
N PRO A 58 -5.11 7.80 -15.24
CA PRO A 58 -5.08 9.25 -15.41
C PRO A 58 -5.34 10.01 -14.10
N ASN A 59 -6.20 9.46 -13.22
CA ASN A 59 -6.72 10.12 -12.03
C ASN A 59 -6.27 9.48 -10.71
N ALA A 60 -5.76 8.26 -10.74
CA ALA A 60 -5.30 7.54 -9.57
C ALA A 60 -4.17 6.58 -9.93
N SER A 61 -3.52 6.01 -8.93
CA SER A 61 -2.63 4.87 -9.08
C SER A 61 -2.97 3.84 -8.01
N VAL A 62 -2.94 2.56 -8.38
CA VAL A 62 -3.14 1.42 -7.47
C VAL A 62 -1.85 0.66 -7.35
N ARG A 63 -1.47 0.30 -6.14
CA ARG A 63 -0.27 -0.48 -5.85
C ARG A 63 -0.65 -1.71 -5.05
N LEU A 64 -0.16 -2.86 -5.45
CA LEU A 64 -0.15 -4.05 -4.62
C LEU A 64 1.14 -4.05 -3.79
N MET A 65 1.00 -3.92 -2.48
CA MET A 65 2.10 -3.88 -1.53
C MET A 65 2.18 -5.19 -0.75
N ARG A 66 3.39 -5.58 -0.35
CA ARG A 66 3.66 -6.78 0.45
C ARG A 66 4.60 -6.47 1.60
N SER A 67 4.36 -7.07 2.77
CA SER A 67 5.36 -7.18 3.84
C SER A 67 5.84 -8.62 3.94
N ARG A 68 7.16 -8.81 3.93
CA ARG A 68 7.76 -10.14 4.13
C ARG A 68 7.72 -10.53 5.60
N ALA A 69 7.90 -9.59 6.51
CA ALA A 69 7.88 -9.79 7.95
C ALA A 69 6.48 -10.22 8.44
N CYS A 70 5.43 -9.58 7.90
CA CYS A 70 4.05 -9.94 8.20
C CYS A 70 3.51 -11.06 7.32
N GLY A 71 4.16 -11.39 6.20
CA GLY A 71 3.64 -12.39 5.26
C GLY A 71 2.27 -12.01 4.70
N ALA A 72 2.04 -10.72 4.48
CA ALA A 72 0.74 -10.16 4.14
C ALA A 72 0.87 -9.15 2.99
N VAL A 73 -0.24 -8.90 2.32
CA VAL A 73 -0.40 -7.94 1.22
C VAL A 73 -1.58 -7.02 1.45
N TRP A 74 -1.52 -5.84 0.85
CA TRP A 74 -2.62 -4.89 0.81
C TRP A 74 -2.54 -4.07 -0.46
N GLU A 75 -3.67 -3.48 -0.82
CA GLU A 75 -3.74 -2.46 -1.84
C GLU A 75 -3.42 -1.09 -1.23
N GLU A 76 -2.64 -0.28 -1.96
CA GLU A 76 -2.46 1.14 -1.71
C GLU A 76 -2.93 1.93 -2.93
N ALA A 77 -3.92 2.79 -2.74
CA ALA A 77 -4.42 3.67 -3.78
C ALA A 77 -4.03 5.12 -3.50
N THR A 78 -3.55 5.82 -4.53
CA THR A 78 -3.31 7.27 -4.49
C THR A 78 -4.18 7.96 -5.52
N VAL A 79 -5.11 8.80 -5.05
CA VAL A 79 -6.03 9.57 -5.91
C VAL A 79 -5.47 10.98 -6.10
N LYS A 80 -5.47 11.46 -7.34
CA LYS A 80 -5.00 12.82 -7.68
C LYS A 80 -6.03 13.87 -7.26
N ARG A 81 -5.54 15.08 -7.05
CA ARG A 81 -6.39 16.24 -6.75
C ARG A 81 -7.41 16.48 -7.86
N GLY A 82 -8.66 16.70 -7.48
CA GLY A 82 -9.73 17.08 -8.41
C GLY A 82 -10.29 15.92 -9.23
N SER A 83 -9.83 14.69 -8.98
CA SER A 83 -10.44 13.48 -9.53
C SER A 83 -11.81 13.26 -8.88
N ASN A 84 -12.76 12.78 -9.68
CA ASN A 84 -14.06 12.35 -9.17
C ASN A 84 -13.94 10.93 -8.60
N GLU A 85 -15.06 10.43 -8.11
CA GLU A 85 -15.25 9.11 -7.51
C GLU A 85 -14.48 8.00 -8.23
N TRP A 86 -13.78 7.19 -7.44
CA TRP A 86 -12.86 6.18 -7.93
C TRP A 86 -12.84 4.99 -6.96
N THR A 87 -12.77 3.77 -7.48
CA THR A 87 -12.79 2.56 -6.66
C THR A 87 -11.66 1.65 -7.07
N ALA A 88 -10.99 1.06 -6.09
CA ALA A 88 -10.13 -0.08 -6.36
C ALA A 88 -10.35 -1.20 -5.36
N ARG A 89 -9.96 -2.40 -5.77
CA ARG A 89 -10.21 -3.63 -5.03
C ARG A 89 -8.99 -4.53 -5.06
N LEU A 90 -8.67 -5.04 -3.87
CA LEU A 90 -7.83 -6.21 -3.67
C LEU A 90 -8.68 -7.48 -3.75
N TRP A 91 -8.40 -8.31 -4.75
CA TRP A 91 -9.00 -9.64 -4.91
C TRP A 91 -8.10 -10.71 -4.32
N SER A 92 -8.72 -11.75 -3.75
CA SER A 92 -8.01 -12.90 -3.22
C SER A 92 -8.75 -14.21 -3.51
N ILE A 93 -7.99 -15.27 -3.79
CA ILE A 93 -8.45 -16.65 -3.92
C ILE A 93 -7.67 -17.49 -2.91
N ASP A 94 -8.37 -18.32 -2.12
CA ASP A 94 -7.72 -19.20 -1.16
C ASP A 94 -6.87 -20.27 -1.88
N PRO A 95 -5.71 -20.66 -1.30
CA PRO A 95 -4.77 -21.58 -1.94
C PRO A 95 -5.33 -22.99 -2.17
N GLU A 96 -6.37 -23.39 -1.44
CA GLU A 96 -7.10 -24.65 -1.63
C GLU A 96 -8.08 -24.60 -2.81
N GLY A 97 -8.14 -23.46 -3.53
CA GLY A 97 -9.24 -23.09 -4.39
C GLY A 97 -10.39 -22.48 -3.58
N GLY A 98 -11.29 -21.76 -4.24
CA GLY A 98 -12.39 -21.12 -3.53
C GLY A 98 -13.12 -20.06 -4.35
N VAL A 99 -14.08 -19.42 -3.70
CA VAL A 99 -14.78 -18.26 -4.26
C VAL A 99 -13.87 -17.04 -4.16
N GLU A 100 -13.65 -16.39 -5.29
CA GLU A 100 -12.90 -15.15 -5.34
C GLU A 100 -13.58 -14.09 -4.46
N THR A 101 -12.82 -13.50 -3.53
CA THR A 101 -13.32 -12.53 -2.54
C THR A 101 -12.59 -11.20 -2.71
N GLY A 102 -13.37 -10.12 -2.86
CA GLY A 102 -12.87 -8.77 -3.09
C GLY A 102 -13.02 -7.89 -1.86
N TRP A 103 -11.96 -7.16 -1.55
CA TRP A 103 -11.93 -6.15 -0.49
C TRP A 103 -11.57 -4.83 -1.13
N GLY A 104 -12.51 -3.88 -1.05
CA GLY A 104 -12.43 -2.65 -1.81
C GLY A 104 -12.19 -1.42 -0.96
N LEU A 105 -11.48 -0.48 -1.55
CA LEU A 105 -11.47 0.91 -1.15
C LEU A 105 -12.36 1.67 -2.14
N THR A 106 -13.50 2.16 -1.64
CA THR A 106 -14.35 3.09 -2.40
C THR A 106 -14.03 4.50 -1.97
N TYR A 107 -13.56 5.31 -2.92
CA TYR A 107 -13.30 6.72 -2.70
C TYR A 107 -14.42 7.53 -3.33
N GLU A 108 -15.41 7.82 -2.50
CA GLU A 108 -16.43 8.81 -2.81
C GLU A 108 -15.85 10.20 -2.52
N TYR A 109 -16.08 11.17 -3.42
CA TYR A 109 -15.72 12.60 -3.35
C TYR A 109 -14.44 13.11 -4.04
N LYS A 110 -14.54 14.34 -4.55
CA LYS A 110 -13.44 15.18 -5.05
C LYS A 110 -12.40 15.41 -3.97
N ALA A 111 -11.33 14.62 -4.01
CA ALA A 111 -10.17 14.86 -3.19
C ALA A 111 -9.64 16.29 -3.47
N THR A 112 -9.72 17.17 -2.47
CA THR A 112 -9.25 18.57 -2.57
C THR A 112 -7.71 18.63 -2.68
N TYR A 113 -7.06 17.54 -2.27
CA TYR A 113 -5.62 17.28 -2.27
C TYR A 113 -5.39 15.83 -2.69
N PRO A 114 -4.19 15.46 -3.17
CA PRO A 114 -3.87 14.06 -3.34
C PRO A 114 -4.03 13.32 -2.02
N TYR A 115 -4.63 12.14 -2.07
CA TYR A 115 -4.87 11.29 -0.90
C TYR A 115 -4.43 9.87 -1.19
N THR A 116 -3.75 9.26 -0.22
CA THR A 116 -3.34 7.86 -0.27
C THR A 116 -4.09 7.11 0.81
N ALA A 117 -4.69 5.98 0.46
CA ALA A 117 -5.27 5.06 1.43
C ALA A 117 -4.97 3.62 1.08
N ARG A 118 -5.16 2.76 2.08
CA ARG A 118 -4.75 1.38 2.04
C ARG A 118 -5.91 0.47 2.40
N SER A 119 -5.98 -0.69 1.77
CA SER A 119 -6.90 -1.73 2.18
C SER A 119 -6.43 -2.35 3.50
N ILE A 120 -7.31 -3.16 4.09
CA ILE A 120 -6.90 -4.14 5.08
C ILE A 120 -5.93 -5.15 4.47
N MET A 121 -5.14 -5.80 5.33
CA MET A 121 -4.20 -6.84 4.94
C MET A 121 -4.88 -8.17 4.62
N ARG A 122 -4.21 -8.94 3.75
CA ARG A 122 -4.56 -10.32 3.36
C ARG A 122 -3.30 -11.21 3.39
N ASP A 123 -3.48 -12.47 3.73
CA ASP A 123 -2.43 -13.49 3.74
C ASP A 123 -1.84 -13.62 2.34
N TYR A 124 -0.53 -13.40 2.21
CA TYR A 124 0.17 -13.49 0.94
C TYR A 124 0.29 -14.93 0.40
N ARG A 125 -0.13 -15.94 1.17
CA ARG A 125 -0.25 -17.32 0.67
C ARG A 125 -1.50 -17.52 -0.21
N LYS A 126 -2.43 -16.57 -0.20
CA LYS A 126 -3.57 -16.53 -1.12
C LYS A 126 -3.11 -15.97 -2.45
N SER A 127 -3.73 -16.41 -3.55
CA SER A 127 -3.52 -15.75 -4.83
C SER A 127 -4.20 -14.39 -4.79
N VAL A 128 -3.48 -13.31 -5.07
CA VAL A 128 -4.00 -11.94 -4.96
C VAL A 128 -3.78 -11.13 -6.22
N ARG A 129 -4.67 -10.16 -6.47
CA ARG A 129 -4.47 -9.13 -7.50
C ARG A 129 -5.17 -7.84 -7.11
N VAL A 130 -4.76 -6.73 -7.70
CA VAL A 130 -5.45 -5.43 -7.55
C VAL A 130 -6.15 -5.06 -8.85
N CYS A 131 -7.30 -4.39 -8.74
CA CYS A 131 -8.06 -3.90 -9.88
C CYS A 131 -8.50 -2.46 -9.65
N ASP A 132 -8.34 -1.62 -10.67
CA ASP A 132 -8.83 -0.25 -10.76
C ASP A 132 -10.20 -0.23 -11.47
N GLN A 133 -11.22 0.40 -10.87
CA GLN A 133 -12.54 0.63 -11.46
C GLN A 133 -12.84 2.13 -11.62
N PHE A 134 -13.29 2.51 -12.83
CA PHE A 134 -13.57 3.90 -13.23
C PHE A 134 -15.04 4.37 -13.06
N SER A 135 -15.98 3.53 -12.59
CA SER A 135 -17.41 3.85 -12.58
C SER A 135 -18.14 3.27 -11.37
N THR A 136 -19.00 4.07 -10.72
CA THR A 136 -19.83 3.67 -9.57
C THR A 136 -21.22 3.21 -9.91
N GLU A 137 -21.67 3.40 -11.16
CA GLU A 137 -22.89 2.78 -11.65
C GLU A 137 -22.80 1.24 -11.62
N ASP A 138 -21.57 0.70 -11.55
CA ASP A 138 -21.29 -0.73 -11.54
C ASP A 138 -20.66 -1.23 -10.22
N ARG A 139 -20.74 -0.45 -9.13
CA ARG A 139 -20.20 -0.86 -7.81
C ARG A 139 -20.77 -2.20 -7.34
N ASP A 140 -22.06 -2.41 -7.59
CA ASP A 140 -22.80 -3.61 -7.19
C ASP A 140 -22.81 -4.69 -8.31
N ARG A 141 -22.32 -4.37 -9.50
CA ARG A 141 -22.22 -5.28 -10.66
C ARG A 141 -20.83 -5.86 -10.88
N PHE A 142 -19.85 -5.40 -10.11
CA PHE A 142 -18.49 -5.90 -10.20
C PHE A 142 -18.46 -7.37 -9.74
N ASN A 143 -18.52 -8.27 -10.71
CA ASN A 143 -18.19 -9.67 -10.51
C ASN A 143 -16.67 -9.81 -10.38
N PRO A 144 -16.18 -10.76 -9.57
CA PRO A 144 -14.78 -11.15 -9.62
C PRO A 144 -14.37 -11.43 -11.07
N PRO A 145 -13.32 -10.80 -11.60
CA PRO A 145 -12.85 -11.08 -12.96
C PRO A 145 -12.50 -12.56 -13.03
N SER A 146 -12.66 -13.22 -14.18
CA SER A 146 -12.18 -14.61 -14.29
C SER A 146 -10.68 -14.67 -13.92
N PRO A 147 -10.21 -15.70 -13.20
CA PRO A 147 -8.78 -15.86 -12.91
C PRO A 147 -7.92 -15.98 -14.18
N THR A 148 -8.55 -16.24 -15.34
CA THR A 148 -7.90 -16.36 -16.65
C THR A 148 -8.09 -15.16 -17.58
N GLY A 149 -8.83 -14.12 -17.17
CA GLY A 149 -9.18 -12.98 -18.03
C GLY A 149 -8.43 -11.71 -17.65
N SER A 150 -7.84 -11.04 -18.64
CA SER A 150 -7.35 -9.66 -18.56
C SER A 150 -8.47 -8.61 -18.73
N ASP A 151 -9.65 -9.05 -19.19
CA ASP A 151 -10.69 -8.18 -19.70
C ASP A 151 -11.94 -8.32 -18.82
N ASP A 152 -12.12 -7.37 -17.91
CA ASP A 152 -13.41 -7.16 -17.26
C ASP A 152 -14.34 -6.39 -18.19
N GLU A 153 -15.54 -6.93 -18.41
CA GLU A 153 -16.63 -6.36 -19.23
C GLU A 153 -17.04 -4.92 -18.85
N LEU A 154 -16.48 -4.35 -17.78
CA LEU A 154 -16.88 -3.09 -17.16
C LEU A 154 -15.81 -1.98 -17.24
N GLY A 155 -14.80 -2.13 -18.11
CA GLY A 155 -13.74 -1.11 -18.29
C GLY A 155 -12.81 -0.98 -17.08
N SER A 156 -12.71 -2.04 -16.28
CA SER A 156 -11.78 -2.13 -15.16
C SER A 156 -10.41 -2.60 -15.65
N VAL A 157 -9.34 -2.09 -15.05
CA VAL A 157 -7.97 -2.52 -15.35
C VAL A 157 -7.46 -3.32 -14.16
N CYS A 158 -7.23 -4.60 -14.37
CA CYS A 158 -6.69 -5.49 -13.36
C CYS A 158 -5.21 -5.76 -13.57
N GLY A 159 -4.55 -6.00 -12.44
CA GLY A 159 -3.19 -6.50 -12.37
C GLY A 159 -3.10 -8.01 -12.59
N GLU A 160 -1.89 -8.52 -12.44
CA GLU A 160 -1.61 -9.96 -12.53
C GLU A 160 -1.91 -10.61 -11.18
N TRP A 161 -2.10 -11.92 -11.18
CA TRP A 161 -2.19 -12.71 -9.95
C TRP A 161 -0.79 -13.00 -9.37
N PHE A 162 -0.64 -12.85 -8.06
CA PHE A 162 0.58 -13.14 -7.29
C PHE A 162 0.34 -14.21 -6.22
#